data_AF-A0A850QWH6-F1
#
_entry.id   AF-A0A850QWH6-F1
#
_cell.length_a   1.000
_cell.length_b   1.000
_cell.length_c   1.000
_cell.angle_alpha   90.00
_cell.angle_beta   90.00
_cell.angle_gamma   90.00
#
_symmetry.space_group_name_H-M   'P 1'
#
loop_
_entity.id
_entity.type
_entity.pdbx_description
1 polymer ?
#
loop_
_entity_poly.entity_id
_entity_poly.type
_entity_poly.pdbx_seq_one_letter_code
_entity_poly.pdbx_strand_id
1 'polypeptide(L)'
;MERTFSTLKLFTGDEWFANRPQKKLRHYLQINPGWHTSRELTLTLGVSHRSIKRYAKDLTNKKKVNLYDLTDKYFRSKNSLIKILQNVANYVDQFDLTLTHHGGFYALRGSEIVDFRYCLSRI
;
A
#
# COMPACT_ATOMS: atom_id res chain seq x y z
N MET A 1 21.12 -34.89 10.40
CA MET A 1 19.94 -34.51 11.21
C MET A 1 19.23 -33.39 10.46
N GLU A 2 18.46 -33.78 9.45
CA GLU A 2 17.79 -32.85 8.53
C GLU A 2 16.56 -32.26 9.22
N ARG A 3 16.51 -30.93 9.36
CA ARG A 3 15.29 -30.25 9.77
C ARG A 3 14.37 -30.20 8.56
N THR A 4 13.38 -31.07 8.57
CA THR A 4 12.24 -31.01 7.66
C THR A 4 11.59 -29.63 7.84
N PHE A 5 11.64 -28.80 6.79
CA PHE A 5 10.84 -27.60 6.70
C PHE A 5 9.39 -28.06 6.62
N SER A 6 8.72 -28.12 7.77
CA SER A 6 7.30 -28.37 7.85
C SER A 6 6.61 -27.35 6.96
N THR A 7 6.04 -27.86 5.89
CA THR A 7 5.12 -27.21 4.99
C THR A 7 4.13 -26.44 5.85
N LEU A 8 4.35 -25.12 5.96
CA LEU A 8 3.39 -24.21 6.55
C LEU A 8 2.07 -24.51 5.87
N LYS A 9 1.10 -24.93 6.67
CA LYS A 9 -0.31 -25.06 6.31
C LYS A 9 -0.75 -23.76 5.65
N LEU A 10 -0.62 -23.70 4.34
CA LEU A 10 -1.21 -22.69 3.49
C LEU A 10 -2.65 -23.13 3.26
N PHE A 11 -3.58 -22.18 3.38
CA PHE A 11 -4.99 -22.26 2.97
C PHE A 11 -5.96 -22.95 3.93
N THR A 12 -6.45 -22.19 4.92
CA THR A 12 -7.83 -22.34 5.41
C THR A 12 -8.40 -20.96 5.77
N GLY A 13 -9.45 -20.54 5.06
CA GLY A 13 -10.30 -19.38 5.38
C GLY A 13 -9.93 -18.08 4.65
N ASP A 14 -10.86 -17.55 3.85
CA ASP A 14 -10.85 -16.22 3.20
C ASP A 14 -10.00 -16.03 1.93
N GLU A 15 -10.25 -16.87 0.92
CA GLU A 15 -9.61 -16.80 -0.41
C GLU A 15 -9.99 -15.59 -1.29
N TRP A 16 -10.72 -14.59 -0.78
CA TRP A 16 -11.16 -13.47 -1.62
C TRP A 16 -10.34 -12.17 -1.49
N PHE A 17 -9.38 -12.09 -0.56
CA PHE A 17 -8.63 -10.83 -0.29
C PHE A 17 -7.08 -10.94 -0.31
N ALA A 18 -6.53 -12.14 -0.51
CA ALA A 18 -5.10 -12.42 -0.29
C ALA A 18 -4.18 -12.33 -1.53
N ASN A 19 -4.68 -12.00 -2.74
CA ASN A 19 -3.87 -12.05 -3.97
C ASN A 19 -3.07 -10.78 -4.31
N ARG A 20 -2.70 -9.97 -3.30
CA ARG A 20 -1.80 -8.83 -3.49
C ARG A 20 -0.43 -9.08 -2.88
N PRO A 21 0.61 -9.31 -3.70
CA PRO A 21 1.96 -9.53 -3.22
C PRO A 21 2.51 -8.45 -2.27
N GLN A 22 2.08 -7.19 -2.43
CA GLN A 22 2.49 -6.07 -1.56
C GLN A 22 1.97 -6.24 -0.14
N LYS A 23 0.71 -6.68 0.02
CA LYS A 23 0.12 -6.95 1.33
C LYS A 23 0.76 -8.17 1.98
N LYS A 24 1.06 -9.21 1.19
CA LYS A 24 1.80 -10.39 1.67
C LYS A 24 3.17 -10.00 2.21
N LEU A 25 3.93 -9.18 1.48
CA LEU A 25 5.24 -8.68 1.93
C LEU A 25 5.12 -7.85 3.22
N ARG A 26 4.19 -6.89 3.28
CA ARG A 26 3.97 -6.07 4.49
C ARG A 26 3.62 -6.94 5.70
N HIS A 27 2.68 -7.86 5.53
CA HIS A 27 2.23 -8.75 6.59
C HIS A 27 3.37 -9.67 7.07
N TYR A 28 4.14 -10.25 6.14
CA TYR A 28 5.29 -11.07 6.47
C TYR A 28 6.33 -10.31 7.31
N LEU A 29 6.68 -9.09 6.91
CA LEU A 29 7.65 -8.24 7.64
C LEU A 29 7.14 -7.74 9.00
N GLN A 30 5.81 -7.71 9.21
CA GLN A 30 5.23 -7.39 10.52
C GLN A 30 5.30 -8.57 11.49
N ILE A 31 5.11 -9.80 10.98
CA ILE A 31 5.19 -11.03 11.77
C ILE A 31 6.65 -11.41 12.06
N ASN A 32 7.54 -11.17 11.10
CA ASN A 32 8.96 -11.51 11.20
C ASN A 32 9.78 -10.21 11.19
N PRO A 33 10.03 -9.60 12.36
CA PRO A 33 10.87 -8.41 12.44
C PRO A 33 12.35 -8.79 12.29
N GLY A 34 13.08 -8.06 11.46
CA GLY A 34 14.52 -8.28 11.26
C GLY A 34 15.00 -7.94 9.85
N TRP A 35 16.27 -8.21 9.60
CA TRP A 35 16.87 -8.07 8.28
C TRP A 35 16.54 -9.30 7.43
N HIS A 36 15.86 -9.10 6.30
CA HIS A 36 15.50 -10.15 5.36
C HIS A 36 16.22 -9.96 4.04
N THR A 37 16.61 -11.08 3.41
CA THR A 37 17.21 -11.01 2.07
C THR A 37 16.13 -11.01 0.99
N SER A 38 16.40 -10.31 -0.11
CA SER A 38 15.46 -10.28 -1.24
C SER A 38 15.23 -11.66 -1.89
N ARG A 39 16.17 -12.60 -1.77
CA ARG A 39 16.06 -13.98 -2.27
C ARG A 39 15.13 -14.83 -1.42
N GLU A 40 15.30 -14.76 -0.10
CA GLU A 40 14.40 -15.37 0.89
C GLU A 40 12.95 -14.95 0.64
N LEU A 41 12.71 -13.64 0.56
CA LEU A 41 11.37 -13.09 0.31
C LEU A 41 10.75 -13.58 -1.00
N THR A 42 11.55 -13.78 -2.04
CA THR A 42 11.08 -14.34 -3.32
C THR A 42 10.55 -15.76 -3.15
N LEU A 43 11.28 -16.62 -2.43
CA LEU A 43 10.89 -18.01 -2.19
C LEU A 43 9.64 -18.06 -1.31
N THR A 44 9.62 -17.27 -0.23
CA THR A 44 8.52 -17.28 0.74
C THR A 44 7.22 -16.72 0.18
N LEU A 45 7.29 -15.64 -0.61
CA LEU A 45 6.10 -14.96 -1.13
C LEU A 45 5.67 -15.44 -2.51
N GLY A 46 6.46 -16.29 -3.17
CA GLY A 46 6.19 -16.81 -4.51
C GLY A 46 6.18 -15.74 -5.60
N VAL A 47 7.03 -14.70 -5.46
CA VAL A 47 7.09 -13.58 -6.43
C VAL A 47 8.51 -13.27 -6.87
N SER A 48 8.64 -12.73 -8.09
CA SER A 48 9.94 -12.41 -8.68
C SER A 48 10.76 -11.43 -7.83
N HIS A 49 12.08 -11.53 -7.93
CA HIS A 49 13.02 -10.61 -7.26
C HIS A 49 12.76 -9.14 -7.63
N ARG A 50 12.44 -8.87 -8.90
CA ARG A 50 12.05 -7.54 -9.40
C ARG A 50 10.79 -7.03 -8.68
N SER A 51 9.83 -7.91 -8.45
CA SER A 51 8.60 -7.58 -7.72
C SER A 51 8.91 -7.22 -6.26
N ILE A 52 9.74 -8.01 -5.56
CA ILE A 52 10.16 -7.72 -4.18
C ILE A 52 10.81 -6.33 -4.08
N LYS A 53 11.77 -6.01 -4.96
CA LYS A 53 12.42 -4.69 -5.00
C LYS A 53 11.42 -3.56 -5.23
N ARG A 54 10.49 -3.75 -6.17
CA ARG A 54 9.43 -2.77 -6.44
C ARG A 54 8.55 -2.55 -5.21
N TYR A 55 8.10 -3.62 -4.57
CA TYR A 55 7.22 -3.54 -3.41
C TYR A 55 7.91 -2.93 -2.19
N ALA A 56 9.17 -3.27 -1.94
CA ALA A 56 9.96 -2.63 -0.89
C ALA A 56 10.08 -1.12 -1.12
N LYS A 57 10.33 -0.70 -2.37
CA LYS A 57 10.33 0.71 -2.76
C LYS A 57 8.95 1.36 -2.53
N ASP A 58 7.87 0.67 -2.87
CA ASP A 58 6.51 1.16 -2.64
C ASP A 58 6.22 1.31 -1.13
N LEU A 59 6.64 0.37 -0.29
CA LEU A 59 6.47 0.40 1.17
C LEU A 59 7.21 1.58 1.82
N THR A 60 8.39 1.95 1.31
CA THR A 60 9.12 3.12 1.79
C THR A 60 8.51 4.45 1.33
N ASN A 61 7.74 4.45 0.23
CA ASN A 61 7.10 5.65 -0.30
C ASN A 61 5.74 5.91 0.37
N LYS A 62 5.78 6.36 1.65
CA LYS A 62 4.58 6.72 2.44
C LYS A 62 3.72 7.84 1.84
N LYS A 63 4.18 8.52 0.79
CA LYS A 63 3.48 9.65 0.13
C LYS A 63 2.41 9.23 -0.87
N LYS A 64 2.22 7.94 -1.11
CA LYS A 64 1.23 7.42 -2.07
C LYS A 64 0.29 6.47 -1.37
N VAL A 65 -0.99 6.57 -1.72
CA VAL A 65 -2.04 5.72 -1.19
C VAL A 65 -2.66 4.94 -2.35
N ASN A 66 -2.82 3.63 -2.19
CA ASN A 66 -3.49 2.80 -3.18
C ASN A 66 -5.02 2.85 -2.96
N LEU A 67 -5.80 3.06 -4.03
CA LEU A 67 -7.27 3.09 -3.97
C LEU A 67 -7.87 1.85 -3.32
N TYR A 68 -7.27 0.69 -3.57
CA TYR A 68 -7.76 -0.56 -3.00
C TYR A 68 -7.40 -0.74 -1.53
N ASP A 69 -6.31 -0.10 -1.07
CA ASP A 69 -6.05 -0.06 0.37
C ASP A 69 -7.10 0.82 1.07
N LEU A 70 -7.62 1.85 0.38
CA LEU A 70 -8.74 2.67 0.86
C LEU A 70 -10.07 1.90 0.85
N THR A 71 -10.36 1.09 -0.18
CA THR A 71 -11.59 0.27 -0.20
C THR A 71 -11.64 -0.65 1.00
N ASP A 72 -10.49 -1.26 1.32
CA ASP A 72 -10.39 -2.23 2.40
C ASP A 72 -10.40 -1.55 3.77
N LYS A 73 -9.74 -0.39 3.91
CA LYS A 73 -9.71 0.36 5.17
C LYS A 73 -11.06 0.97 5.55
N TYR A 74 -11.80 1.48 4.56
CA TYR A 74 -13.05 2.21 4.80
C TYR A 74 -14.30 1.38 4.50
N PHE A 75 -14.16 0.12 4.09
CA PHE A 75 -15.25 -0.76 3.70
C PHE A 75 -16.22 -0.10 2.70
N ARG A 76 -15.65 0.63 1.73
CA ARG A 76 -16.40 1.36 0.69
C ARG A 76 -16.10 0.78 -0.69
N SER A 77 -17.09 0.89 -1.57
CA SER A 77 -16.88 0.55 -2.99
C SER A 77 -15.91 1.51 -3.65
N LYS A 78 -15.21 1.04 -4.69
CA LYS A 78 -14.32 1.87 -5.51
C LYS A 78 -14.99 3.13 -6.01
N ASN A 79 -16.21 3.00 -6.54
CA ASN A 79 -16.94 4.12 -7.14
C ASN A 79 -17.29 5.19 -6.09
N SER A 80 -17.65 4.77 -4.87
CA SER A 80 -17.87 5.69 -3.77
C SER A 80 -16.59 6.43 -3.39
N LEU A 81 -15.46 5.72 -3.31
CA LEU A 81 -14.17 6.33 -3.00
C LEU A 81 -13.64 7.25 -4.10
N ILE A 82 -13.87 6.91 -5.38
CA ILE A 82 -13.50 7.80 -6.50
C ILE A 82 -14.24 9.13 -6.38
N LYS A 83 -15.54 9.10 -6.08
CA LYS A 83 -16.32 10.34 -5.85
C LYS A 83 -15.80 11.15 -4.67
N ILE A 84 -15.47 10.47 -3.56
CA ILE A 84 -14.87 11.14 -2.39
C ILE A 84 -13.51 11.75 -2.76
N LEU A 85 -12.67 11.04 -3.50
CA LEU A 85 -11.36 11.53 -3.95
C LEU A 85 -11.47 12.70 -4.93
N GLN A 86 -12.53 12.75 -5.74
CA GLN A 86 -12.84 13.92 -6.56
C GLN A 86 -13.21 15.13 -5.70
N ASN A 87 -14.04 14.94 -4.67
CA ASN A 87 -14.36 16.02 -3.74
C ASN A 87 -13.12 16.50 -2.98
N VAL A 88 -12.26 15.58 -2.56
CA VAL A 88 -10.96 15.91 -1.94
C VAL A 88 -10.09 16.68 -2.93
N ALA A 89 -10.01 16.26 -4.19
CA ALA A 89 -9.25 16.97 -5.22
C ALA A 89 -9.70 18.43 -5.35
N ASN A 90 -11.00 18.68 -5.38
CA ASN A 90 -11.54 20.04 -5.43
C ASN A 90 -11.25 20.84 -4.15
N TYR A 91 -11.31 20.19 -2.98
CA TYR A 91 -11.02 20.83 -1.70
C TYR A 91 -9.54 21.17 -1.51
N VAL A 92 -8.63 20.39 -2.09
CA VAL A 92 -7.18 20.66 -1.95
C VAL A 92 -6.69 21.66 -3.01
N ASP A 93 -7.39 21.76 -4.15
CA ASP A 93 -7.05 22.69 -5.25
C ASP A 93 -7.07 24.17 -4.80
N GLN A 94 -7.99 24.55 -3.91
CA GLN A 94 -8.01 25.89 -3.29
C GLN A 94 -6.77 26.22 -2.43
N PHE A 95 -5.92 25.23 -2.14
CA PHE A 95 -4.67 25.40 -1.37
C PHE A 95 -3.43 25.15 -2.24
N ASP A 96 -3.54 25.25 -3.57
CA ASP A 96 -2.46 24.96 -4.53
C ASP A 96 -1.90 23.52 -4.42
N LEU A 97 -2.68 22.61 -3.83
CA LEU A 97 -2.35 21.19 -3.73
C LEU A 97 -2.99 20.43 -4.88
N THR A 98 -2.23 19.52 -5.49
CA THR A 98 -2.74 18.69 -6.59
C THR A 98 -2.82 17.22 -6.20
N LEU A 99 -4.01 16.63 -6.34
CA LEU A 99 -4.22 15.21 -6.18
C LEU A 99 -3.97 14.49 -7.50
N THR A 100 -2.78 13.90 -7.65
CA THR A 100 -2.40 13.13 -8.84
C THR A 100 -2.74 11.65 -8.66
N HIS A 101 -3.14 10.98 -9.75
CA HIS A 101 -3.34 9.54 -9.73
C HIS A 101 -2.62 8.85 -10.89
N HIS A 102 -2.03 7.67 -10.63
CA HIS A 102 -1.44 6.81 -11.66
C HIS A 102 -1.64 5.34 -11.29
N GLY A 103 -2.25 4.56 -12.19
CA GLY A 103 -2.38 3.11 -12.03
C GLY A 103 -3.10 2.66 -10.74
N GLY A 104 -4.04 3.47 -10.23
CA GLY A 104 -4.77 3.19 -8.99
C GLY A 104 -4.08 3.69 -7.70
N PHE A 105 -2.94 4.37 -7.81
CA PHE A 105 -2.31 5.08 -6.70
C PHE A 105 -2.64 6.57 -6.77
N TYR A 106 -2.98 7.15 -5.62
CA TYR A 106 -3.23 8.56 -5.43
C TYR A 106 -2.10 9.17 -4.60
N ALA A 107 -1.69 10.38 -4.97
CA ALA A 107 -0.64 11.12 -4.30
C ALA A 107 -0.97 12.60 -4.31
N LEU A 108 -0.94 13.22 -3.14
CA LEU A 108 -1.02 14.67 -3.00
C LEU A 108 0.37 15.26 -3.31
N ARG A 109 0.41 16.35 -4.06
CA ARG A 109 1.63 17.10 -4.36
C ARG A 109 1.43 18.58 -4.01
N GLY A 110 2.49 19.19 -3.49
CA GLY A 110 2.56 20.61 -3.15
C GLY A 110 3.73 20.89 -2.22
N SER A 111 3.81 22.13 -1.74
CA SER A 111 4.79 22.59 -0.77
C SER A 111 4.43 22.12 0.64
N GLU A 112 5.31 21.36 1.27
CA GLU A 112 5.10 20.79 2.62
C GLU A 112 4.76 21.85 3.68
N ILE A 113 5.40 23.02 3.60
CA ILE A 113 5.29 24.06 4.63
C ILE A 113 4.10 24.98 4.36
N VAL A 114 3.89 25.37 3.11
CA VAL A 114 2.90 26.38 2.75
C VAL A 114 1.53 25.75 2.55
N ASP A 115 1.49 24.57 1.92
CA ASP A 115 0.23 24.06 1.36
C ASP A 115 -0.33 22.94 2.23
N PHE A 116 0.50 21.93 2.55
CA PHE A 116 0.07 20.77 3.34
C PHE A 116 -0.32 21.14 4.78
N ARG A 117 0.53 21.91 5.48
CA ARG A 117 0.26 22.31 6.88
C ARG A 117 -0.94 23.24 7.00
N TYR A 118 -1.10 24.16 6.05
CA TYR A 118 -2.20 25.12 6.02
C TYR A 118 -3.55 24.45 5.69
N CYS A 119 -3.54 23.47 4.78
CA CYS A 119 -4.71 22.65 4.51
C CYS A 119 -5.13 21.84 5.76
N LEU A 120 -4.17 21.23 6.46
CA LEU A 120 -4.45 20.41 7.65
C LEU A 120 -4.91 21.22 8.86
N SER A 121 -4.56 22.50 8.97
CA SER A 121 -5.03 23.36 10.06
C SER A 121 -6.49 23.82 9.91
N ARG A 122 -7.15 23.49 8.79
CA ARG A 122 -8.50 23.92 8.43
C ARG A 122 -9.54 22.79 8.43
N ILE A 123 -9.13 21.60 8.86
CA ILE A 123 -9.95 20.39 9.02
C ILE A 123 -10.06 20.08 10.51
#